data_AF-B7Q7Z0-F1
#
_entry.id   AF-B7Q7Z0-F1
#
_cell.length_a   1.000
_cell.length_b   1.000
_cell.length_c   1.000
_cell.angle_alpha   90.00
_cell.angle_beta   90.00
_cell.angle_gamma   90.00
#
_symmetry.space_group_name_H-M   'P 1'
#
loop_
_entity.id
_entity.type
_entity.pdbx_description
1 polymer ?
#
loop_
_entity_poly.entity_id
_entity_poly.type
_entity_poly.pdbx_seq_one_letter_code
_entity_poly.pdbx_strand_id
1 'polypeptide(L)'
;MVMADSPQDYPELQGHNFCRSPDGDSRPWCYVTAYDYEYCDIPHCPAHIEQRNSLVTDSCFDNEFRCSPHQCIRKEWVCDDEPDCKNERDEQNCDLQLEQFEKSAMTRLRRYEAARYYSVSLTKCAAKCVNTAAFLCRSFSYTSSGGLCILSEHNVALTGALVPDPRFDYYENIERQCKCNPQSYEN
;
A
#
# COMPACT_ATOMS: atom_id res chain seq x y z
N MET A 1 -16.76 -34.20 0.55
CA MET A 1 -15.63 -33.86 -0.33
C MET A 1 -16.23 -33.39 -1.65
N VAL A 2 -16.20 -32.09 -1.93
CA VAL A 2 -16.51 -31.59 -3.28
C VAL A 2 -15.16 -31.45 -3.98
N MET A 3 -15.01 -32.14 -5.11
CA MET A 3 -13.79 -32.12 -5.93
C MET A 3 -13.85 -30.84 -6.77
N ALA A 4 -12.89 -29.93 -6.60
CA ALA A 4 -12.68 -28.82 -7.53
C ALA A 4 -11.72 -29.32 -8.60
N ASP A 5 -12.23 -29.68 -9.78
CA ASP A 5 -11.45 -30.28 -10.86
C ASP A 5 -11.76 -29.66 -12.23
N SER A 6 -12.24 -28.41 -12.25
CA SER A 6 -12.51 -27.70 -13.51
C SER A 6 -12.34 -26.18 -13.42
N PRO A 7 -11.75 -25.53 -14.44
CA PRO A 7 -11.72 -24.06 -14.61
C PRO A 7 -13.09 -23.37 -14.64
N GLN A 8 -14.18 -24.14 -14.68
CA GLN A 8 -15.56 -23.65 -14.76
C GLN A 8 -16.16 -23.29 -13.39
N ASP A 9 -15.59 -23.79 -12.29
CA ASP A 9 -16.11 -23.54 -10.94
C ASP A 9 -15.80 -22.13 -10.42
N TYR A 10 -14.89 -21.42 -11.09
CA TYR A 10 -14.47 -20.07 -10.74
C TYR A 10 -14.53 -19.11 -11.95
N PRO A 11 -15.72 -18.71 -12.39
CA PRO A 11 -15.91 -17.84 -13.56
C PRO A 11 -15.25 -16.46 -13.42
N GLU A 12 -15.02 -16.01 -12.18
CA GLU A 12 -14.28 -14.78 -11.85
C GLU A 12 -12.77 -14.85 -12.08
N LEU A 13 -12.21 -16.06 -12.29
CA LEU A 13 -10.80 -16.27 -12.60
C LEU A 13 -10.51 -16.20 -14.11
N GLN A 14 -11.53 -15.96 -14.92
CA GLN A 14 -11.38 -15.81 -16.37
C GLN A 14 -10.85 -14.42 -16.74
N GLY A 15 -9.96 -14.36 -17.72
CA GLY A 15 -9.48 -13.11 -18.32
C GLY A 15 -8.09 -12.67 -17.89
N HIS A 16 -7.45 -13.37 -16.94
CA HIS A 16 -6.08 -13.09 -16.51
C HIS A 16 -5.33 -14.38 -16.09
N ASN A 17 -4.01 -14.34 -16.06
CA ASN A 17 -3.11 -15.47 -15.79
C ASN A 17 -2.35 -15.31 -14.46
N PHE A 18 -3.00 -14.74 -13.45
CA PHE A 18 -2.36 -14.48 -12.15
C PHE A 18 -2.60 -15.63 -11.17
N CYS A 19 -1.58 -15.97 -10.39
CA CYS A 19 -1.65 -16.97 -9.31
C CYS A 19 -2.68 -16.60 -8.24
N ARG A 20 -3.48 -17.57 -7.78
CA ARG A 20 -4.53 -17.35 -6.76
C ARG A 20 -4.64 -18.56 -5.83
N SER A 21 -5.23 -18.35 -4.66
CA SER A 21 -5.61 -19.42 -3.71
C SER A 21 -7.09 -19.26 -3.35
N PRO A 22 -8.02 -19.53 -4.29
CA PRO A 22 -9.46 -19.38 -4.06
C PRO A 22 -10.04 -20.47 -3.15
N ASP A 23 -9.35 -21.61 -3.05
CA ASP A 23 -9.68 -22.79 -2.26
C ASP A 23 -9.14 -22.74 -0.83
N GLY A 24 -8.38 -21.69 -0.49
CA GLY A 24 -7.75 -21.54 0.82
C GLY A 24 -6.52 -22.42 1.02
N ASP A 25 -5.90 -22.90 -0.07
CA ASP A 25 -4.62 -23.59 -0.02
C ASP A 25 -3.52 -22.66 0.55
N SER A 26 -2.58 -23.27 1.27
CA SER A 26 -1.37 -22.69 1.84
C SER A 26 -0.51 -21.92 0.83
N ARG A 27 -0.64 -22.22 -0.47
CA ARG A 27 0.10 -21.56 -1.55
C ARG A 27 -0.82 -21.28 -2.72
N PRO A 28 -0.68 -20.12 -3.38
CA PRO A 28 -1.40 -19.84 -4.60
C PRO A 28 -0.85 -20.68 -5.76
N TRP A 29 -1.75 -21.07 -6.64
CA TRP A 29 -1.50 -21.95 -7.77
C TRP A 29 -2.07 -21.34 -9.06
N CYS A 30 -1.69 -21.93 -10.21
CA CYS A 30 -2.18 -21.57 -11.53
C CYS A 30 -2.33 -22.82 -12.40
N TYR A 31 -3.30 -22.84 -13.31
CA TYR A 31 -3.45 -23.93 -14.29
C TYR A 31 -2.35 -23.83 -15.36
N VAL A 32 -1.61 -24.92 -15.55
CA VAL A 32 -0.58 -25.06 -16.62
C VAL A 32 -1.11 -25.81 -17.84
N THR A 33 -2.17 -26.62 -17.66
CA THR A 33 -2.95 -27.21 -18.74
C THR A 33 -4.45 -27.09 -18.44
N ALA A 34 -5.31 -27.64 -19.29
CA ALA A 34 -6.76 -27.67 -19.04
C ALA A 34 -7.16 -28.52 -17.81
N TYR A 35 -6.25 -29.35 -17.31
CA TYR A 35 -6.49 -30.30 -16.23
C TYR A 35 -5.40 -30.30 -15.16
N ASP A 36 -4.24 -29.70 -15.42
CA ASP A 36 -3.11 -29.66 -14.50
C ASP A 36 -2.90 -28.25 -13.95
N TYR A 37 -2.58 -28.18 -12.66
CA TYR A 37 -2.17 -26.96 -11.97
C TYR A 37 -0.79 -27.13 -11.35
N GLU A 38 -0.08 -26.01 -11.21
CA GLU A 38 1.19 -25.94 -10.50
C GLU A 38 1.14 -24.82 -9.46
N TYR A 39 1.87 -25.02 -8.35
CA TYR A 39 2.06 -23.96 -7.36
C TYR A 39 2.97 -22.88 -7.91
N CYS A 40 2.61 -21.64 -7.62
CA CYS A 40 3.44 -20.53 -8.04
C CYS A 40 4.67 -20.35 -7.15
N ASP A 41 5.76 -19.94 -7.78
CA ASP A 41 7.03 -19.59 -7.14
C ASP A 41 6.98 -18.16 -6.58
N ILE A 42 6.03 -17.92 -5.67
CA ILE A 42 5.95 -16.63 -4.97
C ILE A 42 7.05 -16.59 -3.91
N PRO A 43 7.96 -15.61 -3.94
CA PRO A 43 8.96 -15.43 -2.90
C PRO A 43 8.30 -15.32 -1.54
N HIS A 44 8.81 -16.05 -0.55
CA HIS A 44 8.37 -15.84 0.81
C HIS A 44 8.63 -14.39 1.21
N CYS A 45 7.62 -13.73 1.75
CA CYS A 45 7.84 -12.49 2.46
C CYS A 45 8.91 -12.76 3.53
N PRO A 46 9.86 -11.83 3.78
CA PRO A 46 10.79 -11.96 4.89
C PRO A 46 9.96 -12.29 6.13
N ALA A 47 10.21 -13.44 6.75
CA ALA A 47 9.54 -13.77 8.00
C ALA A 47 9.77 -12.59 8.93
N HIS A 48 8.71 -11.94 9.41
CA HIS A 48 8.85 -10.98 10.49
C HIS A 48 9.67 -11.68 11.56
N ILE A 49 10.87 -11.16 11.81
CA ILE A 49 11.76 -11.72 12.81
C ILE A 49 11.03 -11.56 14.14
N GLU A 50 10.39 -12.64 14.59
CA GLU A 50 10.00 -12.79 15.99
C GLU A 50 11.28 -12.97 16.80
N GLN A 51 11.97 -11.87 17.08
CA GLN A 51 12.96 -11.79 18.15
C GLN A 51 12.63 -10.59 19.03
N ARG A 52 11.67 -10.78 19.93
CA ARG A 52 11.62 -10.05 21.19
C ARG A 52 12.81 -10.47 22.05
N ASN A 53 13.98 -9.94 21.76
CA ASN A 53 14.97 -9.65 22.79
C ASN A 53 16.03 -8.65 22.28
N SER A 54 15.93 -7.40 22.70
CA SER A 54 17.07 -6.49 22.77
C SER A 54 16.82 -5.47 23.88
N LEU A 55 17.71 -5.50 24.87
CA LEU A 55 17.70 -4.67 26.05
C LEU A 55 18.39 -3.33 25.70
N VAL A 56 17.63 -2.22 25.67
CA VAL A 56 18.05 -0.79 25.86
C VAL A 56 18.95 -0.20 24.73
N THR A 57 18.80 0.96 24.09
CA THR A 57 17.91 2.16 24.06
C THR A 57 18.36 3.00 22.84
N ASP A 58 17.57 3.16 21.77
CA ASP A 58 17.61 4.34 20.84
C ASP A 58 16.66 4.23 19.62
N SER A 59 15.97 3.10 19.44
CA SER A 59 15.12 2.85 18.27
C SER A 59 13.64 2.94 18.63
N CYS A 60 12.91 3.86 18.00
CA CYS A 60 11.44 3.88 18.05
C CYS A 60 10.85 2.64 17.37
N PHE A 61 9.63 2.26 17.72
CA PHE A 61 8.94 1.16 17.04
C PHE A 61 8.64 1.50 15.57
N ASP A 62 8.38 0.49 14.73
CA ASP A 62 8.12 0.68 13.29
C ASP A 62 6.92 1.61 13.00
N ASN A 63 5.98 1.73 13.93
CA ASN A 63 4.81 2.60 13.86
C ASN A 63 5.03 3.98 14.54
N GLU A 64 6.27 4.30 14.90
CA GLU A 64 6.63 5.53 15.60
C GLU A 64 7.58 6.40 14.77
N PHE A 65 7.50 7.71 15.00
CA PHE A 65 8.38 8.72 14.45
C PHE A 65 9.36 9.23 15.51
N ARG A 66 10.62 9.38 15.13
CA ARG A 66 11.70 9.80 16.03
C ARG A 66 11.91 11.31 15.98
N CYS A 67 11.40 12.02 16.98
CA CYS A 67 11.63 13.45 17.17
C CYS A 67 13.12 13.75 17.48
N SER A 68 13.69 13.00 18.42
CA SER A 68 15.05 13.15 18.93
C SER A 68 15.52 11.84 19.60
N PRO A 69 16.80 11.69 19.98
CA PRO A 69 17.24 10.53 20.77
C PRO A 69 16.38 10.40 22.04
N HIS A 70 15.71 9.26 22.22
CA HIS A 70 14.77 8.97 23.31
C HIS A 70 13.41 9.72 23.30
N GLN A 71 13.02 10.39 22.20
CA GLN A 71 11.66 10.89 22.03
C GLN A 71 11.03 10.30 20.76
N CYS A 72 10.02 9.48 20.96
CA CYS A 72 9.22 8.84 19.91
C CYS A 72 7.77 9.28 20.05
N ILE A 73 7.12 9.57 18.93
CA ILE A 73 5.68 9.84 18.83
C ILE A 73 5.06 8.86 17.83
N ARG A 74 3.73 8.82 17.72
CA ARG A 74 3.08 7.99 16.71
C ARG A 74 3.29 8.57 15.32
N LYS A 75 3.44 7.72 14.29
CA LYS A 75 3.56 8.22 12.91
C LYS A 75 2.32 9.02 12.49
N GLU A 76 1.13 8.66 12.97
CA GLU A 76 -0.11 9.38 12.66
C GLU A 76 -0.13 10.83 13.13
N TRP A 77 0.75 11.19 14.08
CA TRP A 77 0.92 12.54 14.62
C TRP A 77 1.98 13.35 13.84
N VAL A 78 2.53 12.80 12.77
CA VAL A 78 3.45 13.54 11.90
C VAL A 78 2.63 14.29 10.86
N CYS A 79 2.80 15.61 10.82
CA CYS A 79 2.11 16.54 9.91
C CYS A 79 0.60 16.57 10.15
N ASP A 80 0.18 16.61 11.42
CA ASP A 80 -1.22 16.58 11.83
C ASP A 80 -1.79 17.92 12.32
N ASP A 81 -1.01 19.00 12.21
CA ASP A 81 -1.28 20.37 12.68
C ASP A 81 -1.06 20.64 14.18
N GLU A 82 -0.65 19.64 14.96
CA GLU A 82 -0.33 19.81 16.37
C GLU A 82 1.15 19.47 16.64
N PRO A 83 1.89 20.30 17.38
CA PRO A 83 3.26 19.98 17.75
C PRO A 83 3.30 18.95 18.88
N ASP A 84 3.55 17.69 18.55
CA ASP A 84 3.76 16.59 19.49
C ASP A 84 5.23 16.39 19.85
N CYS A 85 6.15 16.71 18.93
CA CYS A 85 7.56 16.76 19.25
C CYS A 85 7.90 18.03 20.06
N LYS A 86 8.82 17.90 21.02
CA LYS A 86 9.32 19.06 21.80
C LYS A 86 10.09 20.06 20.95
N ASN A 87 10.60 19.61 19.81
CA ASN A 87 11.32 20.39 18.82
C ASN A 87 10.49 20.65 17.55
N GLU A 88 9.19 20.33 17.57
CA GLU A 88 8.23 20.54 16.47
C GLU A 88 8.67 19.91 15.14
N ARG A 89 9.55 18.90 15.19
CA ARG A 89 10.12 18.26 14.00
C ARG A 89 9.07 17.48 13.20
N ASP A 90 8.09 16.93 13.90
CA ASP A 90 6.91 16.28 13.35
C ASP A 90 6.10 17.16 12.39
N GLU A 91 6.09 18.48 12.62
CA GLU A 91 5.40 19.44 11.76
C GLU A 91 6.33 20.16 10.76
N GLN A 92 7.57 19.66 10.60
CA GLN A 92 8.56 20.21 9.67
C GLN A 92 8.71 19.33 8.42
N ASN A 93 8.90 19.97 7.26
CA ASN A 93 9.15 19.33 5.97
C ASN A 93 8.05 18.34 5.52
N CYS A 94 6.79 18.62 5.85
CA CYS A 94 5.63 17.83 5.43
C CYS A 94 5.47 17.68 3.90
N ASP A 95 6.13 18.55 3.13
CA ASP A 95 6.11 18.51 1.67
C ASP A 95 6.95 17.37 1.08
N LEU A 96 7.96 16.86 1.80
CA LEU A 96 8.81 15.76 1.35
C LEU A 96 8.03 14.44 1.20
N GLN A 97 6.93 14.28 1.95
CA GLN A 97 6.06 13.12 1.86
C GLN A 97 5.39 12.98 0.49
N LEU A 98 5.33 14.06 -0.31
CA LEU A 98 4.77 14.01 -1.65
C LEU A 98 5.78 13.50 -2.69
N GLU A 99 7.08 13.60 -2.44
CA GLU A 99 8.14 13.19 -3.38
C GLU A 99 8.18 11.67 -3.61
N GLN A 100 7.65 10.89 -2.67
CA GLN A 100 7.50 9.43 -2.78
C GLN A 100 6.25 8.98 -3.57
N PHE A 101 5.56 9.91 -4.24
CA PHE A 101 4.37 9.60 -5.04
C PHE A 101 4.55 9.97 -6.51
N GLU A 102 4.16 9.06 -7.40
CA GLU A 102 4.02 9.33 -8.83
C GLU A 102 2.61 9.84 -9.13
N LYS A 103 2.51 10.98 -9.82
CA LYS A 103 1.24 11.64 -10.13
C LYS A 103 0.71 11.24 -11.51
N SER A 104 -0.55 10.80 -11.57
CA SER A 104 -1.34 10.69 -12.79
C SER A 104 -2.48 11.73 -12.79
N ALA A 105 -2.32 12.79 -13.59
CA ALA A 105 -3.26 13.91 -13.60
C ALA A 105 -4.60 13.52 -14.24
N MET A 106 -5.70 14.12 -13.75
CA MET A 106 -7.07 13.93 -14.30
C MET A 106 -7.52 12.46 -14.32
N THR A 107 -7.10 11.67 -13.34
CA THR A 107 -7.45 10.26 -13.22
C THR A 107 -7.82 9.90 -11.78
N ARG A 108 -8.57 8.81 -11.61
CA ARG A 108 -8.99 8.32 -10.31
C ARG A 108 -9.07 6.80 -10.28
N LEU A 109 -8.67 6.23 -9.15
CA LEU A 109 -8.94 4.84 -8.83
C LEU A 109 -10.35 4.72 -8.21
N ARG A 110 -11.26 4.00 -8.86
CA ARG A 110 -12.66 3.87 -8.37
C ARG A 110 -12.86 2.58 -7.57
N ARG A 111 -13.77 2.62 -6.58
CA ARG A 111 -14.23 1.49 -5.74
C ARG A 111 -13.29 1.03 -4.62
N TYR A 112 -11.99 1.33 -4.70
CA TYR A 112 -10.99 0.87 -3.73
C TYR A 112 -10.69 1.90 -2.64
N GLU A 113 -11.71 2.49 -2.05
CA GLU A 113 -11.57 3.57 -1.07
C GLU A 113 -11.49 3.01 0.34
N ALA A 114 -10.37 3.24 1.02
CA ALA A 114 -10.15 2.76 2.39
C ALA A 114 -10.47 3.84 3.42
N ALA A 115 -10.09 5.09 3.16
CA ALA A 115 -10.38 6.22 4.03
C ALA A 115 -10.61 7.52 3.24
N ARG A 116 -11.39 8.44 3.82
CA ARG A 116 -11.69 9.75 3.23
C ARG A 116 -11.43 10.85 4.25
N TYR A 117 -10.73 11.90 3.81
CA TYR A 117 -10.48 13.11 4.57
C TYR A 117 -10.90 14.33 3.77
N TYR A 118 -11.45 15.33 4.45
CA TYR A 118 -12.02 16.53 3.84
C TYR A 118 -11.23 17.76 4.26
N SER A 119 -11.16 18.77 3.39
CA SER A 119 -10.46 20.02 3.67
C SER A 119 -8.98 19.83 4.03
N VAL A 120 -8.33 18.82 3.46
CA VAL A 120 -6.92 18.50 3.69
C VAL A 120 -6.08 19.02 2.51
N SER A 121 -4.86 19.50 2.75
CA SER A 121 -3.94 19.87 1.67
C SER A 121 -3.39 18.62 0.96
N LEU A 122 -2.85 18.78 -0.25
CA LEU A 122 -2.24 17.67 -0.98
C LEU A 122 -1.11 17.01 -0.18
N THR A 123 -0.24 17.81 0.44
CA THR A 123 0.93 17.33 1.18
C THR A 123 0.52 16.59 2.46
N LYS A 124 -0.49 17.07 3.16
CA LYS A 124 -1.09 16.36 4.30
C LYS A 124 -1.80 15.08 3.87
N CYS A 125 -2.45 15.05 2.70
CA CYS A 125 -3.04 13.82 2.17
C CYS A 125 -1.97 12.74 1.94
N ALA A 126 -0.82 13.13 1.38
CA ALA A 126 0.34 12.26 1.23
C ALA A 126 0.85 11.79 2.60
N ALA A 127 1.08 12.70 3.55
CA ALA A 127 1.51 12.35 4.92
C ALA A 127 0.55 11.34 5.58
N LYS A 128 -0.77 11.56 5.50
CA LYS A 128 -1.78 10.62 6.01
C LYS A 128 -1.68 9.23 5.37
N CYS A 129 -1.36 9.15 4.08
CA CYS A 129 -1.13 7.88 3.41
C CYS A 129 0.15 7.18 3.89
N VAL A 130 1.25 7.92 4.07
CA VAL A 130 2.53 7.33 4.49
C VAL A 130 2.46 6.83 5.92
N ASN A 131 1.86 7.64 6.79
CA ASN A 131 1.91 7.49 8.23
C ASN A 131 0.76 6.69 8.84
N THR A 132 -0.26 6.31 8.06
CA THR A 132 -1.37 5.52 8.60
C THR A 132 -0.91 4.11 9.00
N ALA A 133 -1.24 3.67 10.23
CA ALA A 133 -1.10 2.27 10.63
C ALA A 133 -2.39 1.45 10.46
N ALA A 134 -3.49 2.05 9.99
CA ALA A 134 -4.77 1.35 9.85
C ALA A 134 -4.75 0.32 8.71
N PHE A 135 -4.02 0.63 7.63
CA PHE A 135 -3.88 -0.21 6.45
C PHE A 135 -2.65 0.19 5.63
N LEU A 136 -2.22 -0.66 4.71
CA LEU A 136 -1.11 -0.35 3.81
C LEU A 136 -1.60 0.58 2.68
N CYS A 137 -1.52 1.89 2.88
CA CYS A 137 -1.90 2.84 1.84
C CYS A 137 -0.94 2.78 0.64
N ARG A 138 -1.42 2.31 -0.51
CA ARG A 138 -0.61 2.18 -1.74
C ARG A 138 -0.81 3.34 -2.71
N SER A 139 -1.94 4.02 -2.60
CA SER A 139 -2.24 5.18 -3.43
C SER A 139 -3.27 6.09 -2.76
N PHE A 140 -3.41 7.30 -3.29
CA PHE A 140 -4.53 8.17 -2.94
C PHE A 140 -5.04 8.94 -4.17
N SER A 141 -6.31 9.31 -4.13
CA SER A 141 -6.92 10.24 -5.10
C SER A 141 -7.22 11.55 -4.39
N TYR A 142 -6.83 12.67 -4.99
CA TYR A 142 -6.96 13.99 -4.40
C TYR A 142 -7.66 14.96 -5.35
N THR A 143 -8.46 15.88 -4.80
CA THR A 143 -9.00 17.01 -5.56
C THR A 143 -8.62 18.33 -4.90
N SER A 144 -8.13 19.27 -5.71
CA SER A 144 -7.84 20.63 -5.26
C SER A 144 -9.11 21.41 -4.92
N SER A 145 -10.25 21.02 -5.49
CA SER A 145 -11.56 21.60 -5.19
C SER A 145 -12.11 21.00 -3.89
N GLY A 146 -11.97 21.73 -2.78
CA GLY A 146 -12.47 21.31 -1.47
C GLY A 146 -11.55 20.38 -0.67
N GLY A 147 -10.36 20.04 -1.19
CA GLY A 147 -9.34 19.29 -0.45
C GLY A 147 -9.79 17.89 -0.05
N LEU A 148 -10.57 17.21 -0.89
CA LEU A 148 -10.99 15.83 -0.63
C LEU A 148 -9.84 14.87 -0.97
N CYS A 149 -9.38 14.17 0.05
CA CYS A 149 -8.33 13.16 0.03
C CYS A 149 -8.95 11.78 0.22
N ILE A 150 -8.67 10.85 -0.68
CA ILE A 150 -9.20 9.49 -0.65
C ILE A 150 -8.03 8.51 -0.67
N LEU A 151 -7.78 7.84 0.44
CA LEU A 151 -6.71 6.85 0.55
C LEU A 151 -7.18 5.47 0.05
N SER A 152 -6.25 4.70 -0.50
CA SER A 152 -6.51 3.36 -1.03
C SER A 152 -5.42 2.37 -0.61
N GLU A 153 -5.87 1.16 -0.28
CA GLU A 153 -5.00 -0.03 -0.10
C GLU A 153 -4.49 -0.61 -1.42
N HIS A 154 -4.99 -0.12 -2.55
CA HIS A 154 -4.73 -0.65 -3.87
C HIS A 154 -3.97 0.36 -4.73
N ASN A 155 -3.35 -0.15 -5.78
CA ASN A 155 -2.69 0.64 -6.81
C ASN A 155 -3.10 0.17 -8.20
N VAL A 156 -2.57 0.81 -9.26
CA VAL A 156 -2.93 0.47 -10.63
C VAL A 156 -2.49 -0.95 -10.97
N ALA A 157 -1.30 -1.36 -10.53
CA ALA A 157 -0.75 -2.69 -10.78
C ALA A 157 -1.65 -3.83 -10.22
N LEU A 158 -2.30 -3.60 -9.07
CA LEU A 158 -3.18 -4.60 -8.45
C LEU A 158 -4.57 -4.69 -9.10
N THR A 159 -5.05 -3.59 -9.68
CA THR A 159 -6.48 -3.47 -10.02
C THR A 159 -6.76 -3.21 -11.49
N GLY A 160 -5.83 -2.60 -12.23
CA GLY A 160 -6.06 -2.10 -13.58
C GLY A 160 -7.19 -1.07 -13.68
N ALA A 161 -7.69 -0.53 -12.57
CA ALA A 161 -8.96 0.19 -12.50
C ALA A 161 -8.81 1.72 -12.50
N LEU A 162 -7.67 2.22 -13.00
CA LEU A 162 -7.45 3.66 -13.15
C LEU A 162 -8.31 4.17 -14.32
N VAL A 163 -9.16 5.15 -14.04
CA VAL A 163 -10.04 5.74 -15.05
C VAL A 163 -9.85 7.26 -15.14
N PRO A 164 -10.09 7.87 -16.32
CA PRO A 164 -10.13 9.32 -16.44
C PRO A 164 -11.22 9.93 -15.53
N ASP A 165 -10.85 10.91 -14.71
CA ASP A 165 -11.77 11.75 -13.94
C ASP A 165 -11.13 13.14 -13.77
N PRO A 166 -11.60 14.17 -14.51
CA PRO A 166 -10.98 15.49 -14.51
C PRO A 166 -11.05 16.23 -13.16
N ARG A 167 -11.81 15.71 -12.20
CA ARG A 167 -11.94 16.30 -10.86
C ARG A 167 -10.85 15.84 -9.90
N PHE A 168 -10.15 14.76 -10.23
CA PHE A 168 -9.19 14.11 -9.35
C PHE A 168 -7.84 13.94 -10.03
N ASP A 169 -6.81 14.04 -9.21
CA ASP A 169 -5.46 13.58 -9.54
C ASP A 169 -5.18 12.33 -8.70
N TYR A 170 -4.57 11.33 -9.32
CA TYR A 170 -4.18 10.08 -8.68
C TYR A 170 -2.69 10.11 -8.33
N TYR A 171 -2.35 9.60 -7.15
CA TYR A 171 -0.99 9.58 -6.61
C TYR A 171 -0.68 8.17 -6.12
N GLU A 172 0.34 7.54 -6.72
CA GLU A 172 0.76 6.18 -6.38
C GLU A 172 2.07 6.17 -5.60
N ASN A 173 2.13 5.43 -4.50
CA ASN A 173 3.32 5.37 -3.66
C ASN A 173 4.38 4.46 -4.31
N ILE A 174 5.52 5.03 -4.71
CA ILE A 174 6.58 4.33 -5.46
C ILE A 174 7.30 3.27 -4.61
N GLU A 175 7.34 3.43 -3.28
CA GLU A 175 7.97 2.48 -2.37
C GLU A 175 7.08 1.25 -2.13
N ARG A 176 5.77 1.39 -2.36
CA ARG A 176 4.77 0.32 -2.15
C ARG A 176 4.30 -0.31 -3.45
N GLN A 177 5.02 -0.06 -4.55
CA GLN A 177 4.85 -0.77 -5.82
C GLN A 177 5.37 -2.21 -5.71
N CYS A 178 4.62 -3.16 -6.27
CA CYS A 178 5.13 -4.51 -6.48
C CYS A 178 6.20 -4.45 -7.58
N LYS A 179 7.46 -4.27 -7.18
CA LYS A 179 8.60 -4.41 -8.08
C LYS A 179 8.82 -5.89 -8.34
N CYS A 180 8.14 -6.43 -9.35
CA CYS A 180 8.57 -7.69 -9.94
C CYS A 180 9.91 -7.43 -10.60
N ASN A 181 11.02 -7.88 -10.01
CA ASN A 181 12.32 -7.82 -10.65
C ASN A 181 12.44 -9.00 -11.62
N PRO A 182 12.50 -8.81 -12.95
CA PRO A 182 12.78 -9.89 -13.88
C PRO A 182 14.26 -10.36 -13.83
N GLN A 183 15.14 -9.76 -13.03
CA GLN A 183 16.57 -10.05 -13.02
C GLN A 183 17.05 -11.07 -11.96
N SER A 184 16.22 -12.00 -11.50
CA SER A 184 16.69 -13.12 -10.65
C SER A 184 16.83 -14.46 -11.38
N TYR A 185 16.79 -14.48 -12.72
CA TYR A 185 17.04 -15.67 -13.54
C TYR A 185 18.30 -15.52 -14.40
N GLU A 186 19.44 -15.20 -13.79
CA GLU A 186 20.75 -15.54 -14.36
C GLU A 186 21.60 -16.18 -13.26
N ASN A 187 21.51 -17.52 -13.20
CA ASN A 187 22.62 -18.45 -12.99
C ASN A 187 22.16 -19.87 -13.32
#